data_AF-A0A7C2F3Z0-F1
#
_entry.id   AF-A0A7C2F3Z0-F1
#
_cell.length_a   1.000
_cell.length_b   1.000
_cell.length_c   1.000
_cell.angle_alpha   90.00
_cell.angle_beta   90.00
_cell.angle_gamma   90.00
#
_symmetry.space_group_name_H-M   'P 1'
#
loop_
_entity.id
_entity.type
_entity.pdbx_description
1 polymer ?
#
loop_
_entity_poly.entity_id
_entity_poly.type
_entity_poly.pdbx_seq_one_letter_code
_entity_poly.pdbx_strand_id
1 'polypeptide(L)' 'MNQLFSDTTVLSMEQATVLPYLTYRLAAEGMRVIRVEHPERPDPNRFVGADVLGEKG' A
#
# COMPACT_ATOMS: atom_id res chain seq x y z
N MET A 1 -2.72 -24.48 -4.73
CA MET A 1 -2.24 -23.08 -4.69
C MET A 1 -1.01 -23.05 -3.80
N ASN A 2 0.05 -22.38 -4.23
CA ASN A 2 1.31 -22.33 -3.51
C ASN A 2 1.14 -21.44 -2.26
N GLN A 3 1.28 -21.99 -1.06
CA GLN A 3 1.08 -21.27 0.22
C GLN A 3 2.35 -20.55 0.71
N LEU A 4 3.37 -20.38 -0.15
CA LEU A 4 4.70 -19.93 0.25
C LEU A 4 4.72 -18.62 1.06
N PHE A 5 3.73 -17.75 0.85
CA PHE A 5 3.72 -16.39 1.40
C PHE A 5 2.52 -16.07 2.31
N SER A 6 1.67 -17.04 2.64
CA SER A 6 0.44 -16.80 3.42
C SER A 6 0.69 -16.31 4.85
N ASP A 7 1.86 -16.62 5.42
CA ASP A 7 2.16 -16.36 6.83
C ASP A 7 3.12 -15.18 7.03
N THR A 8 3.45 -14.47 5.94
CA THR A 8 4.32 -13.29 6.00
C THR A 8 3.49 -12.02 6.15
N THR A 9 3.75 -11.25 7.21
CA THR A 9 3.20 -9.89 7.37
C THR A 9 4.28 -8.85 7.03
N VAL A 10 3.94 -7.91 6.16
CA VAL A 10 4.81 -6.79 5.76
C VAL A 10 4.23 -5.50 6.31
N LEU A 11 5.05 -4.72 6.99
CA LEU A 11 4.73 -3.34 7.36
C LEU A 11 5.29 -2.40 6.29
N SER A 12 4.41 -1.71 5.58
CA SER A 12 4.74 -0.81 4.47
C SER A 12 4.66 0.64 4.95
N MET A 13 5.76 1.38 4.86
CA MET A 13 5.88 2.79 5.28
C MET A 13 6.36 3.71 4.14
N GLU A 14 6.63 3.13 2.98
CA GLU A 14 7.03 3.81 1.77
C GLU A 14 5.91 4.64 1.13
N GLN A 15 6.34 5.59 0.29
CA GLN A 15 5.48 6.49 -0.48
C GLN A 15 6.00 6.61 -1.93
N ALA A 16 5.34 7.42 -2.75
CA ALA A 16 5.58 7.56 -4.19
C ALA A 16 5.21 6.30 -4.98
N THR A 17 6.05 5.79 -5.88
CA THR A 17 5.61 4.81 -6.90
C THR A 17 6.30 3.45 -6.82
N VAL A 18 7.62 3.41 -6.69
CA VAL A 18 8.39 2.16 -6.84
C VAL A 18 8.12 1.18 -5.69
N LEU A 19 8.27 1.63 -4.45
CA LEU A 19 8.10 0.76 -3.29
C LEU A 19 6.62 0.42 -3.02
N PRO A 20 5.64 1.34 -3.18
CA PRO A 20 4.23 0.97 -3.12
C PRO A 20 3.83 -0.05 -4.21
N TYR A 21 4.45 0.01 -5.39
CA TYR A 21 4.23 -1.02 -6.40
C TYR A 21 4.79 -2.39 -5.97
N LEU A 22 5.97 -2.43 -5.33
CA LEU A 22 6.53 -3.67 -4.79
C LEU A 22 5.59 -4.29 -3.75
N THR A 23 5.14 -3.52 -2.76
CA THR A 23 4.29 -4.07 -1.70
C THR A 23 2.89 -4.41 -2.18
N TYR A 24 2.38 -3.73 -3.21
CA TYR A 24 1.21 -4.20 -3.96
C TYR A 24 1.43 -5.59 -4.58
N ARG A 25 2.59 -5.84 -5.20
CA ARG A 25 2.91 -7.17 -5.75
C ARG A 25 3.02 -8.23 -4.65
N LEU A 26 3.62 -7.90 -3.50
CA LEU A 26 3.68 -8.83 -2.36
C LEU A 26 2.28 -9.20 -1.84
N ALA A 27 1.36 -8.23 -1.77
CA ALA A 27 -0.03 -8.50 -1.42
C ALA A 27 -0.72 -9.42 -2.45
N ALA A 28 -0.49 -9.19 -3.74
CA ALA A 28 -1.01 -10.04 -4.82
C ALA A 28 -0.47 -11.49 -4.77
N GLU A 29 0.75 -11.69 -4.25
CA GLU A 29 1.35 -13.00 -4.00
C GLU A 29 0.88 -13.66 -2.68
N GLY A 30 -0.04 -13.03 -1.95
CA GLY A 30 -0.69 -13.61 -0.77
C GLY A 30 -0.10 -13.21 0.58
N MET A 31 0.85 -12.27 0.62
CA MET A 31 1.35 -11.72 1.89
C MET A 31 0.32 -10.78 2.53
N ARG A 32 0.31 -10.71 3.86
CA ARG A 32 -0.45 -9.69 4.59
C ARG A 32 0.33 -8.38 4.63
N VAL A 33 -0.01 -7.45 3.74
CA VAL A 33 0.61 -6.12 3.71
C VAL A 33 -0.23 -5.14 4.51
N ILE A 34 0.36 -4.54 5.54
CA ILE A 34 -0.24 -3.46 6.33
C ILE A 34 0.46 -2.17 5.95
N ARG A 35 -0.27 -1.28 5.30
CA ARG A 35 0.22 0.05 4.98
C ARG A 35 0.02 1.00 6.15
N VAL A 36 1.08 1.70 6.55
CA VAL A 36 1.05 2.69 7.63
C VAL A 36 1.36 4.05 7.03
N GLU A 37 0.44 4.99 7.22
CA GLU A 37 0.54 6.35 6.73
C GLU A 37 0.38 7.36 7.87
N HIS A 38 0.96 8.55 7.71
CA HIS A 38 0.75 9.62 8.67
C HIS A 38 -0.70 10.14 8.55
N PRO A 39 -1.45 10.25 9.66
CA PRO A 39 -2.88 10.55 9.62
C PRO A 39 -3.20 11.92 8.99
N GLU A 40 -2.33 12.91 9.17
CA GLU A 40 -2.49 14.25 8.60
C GLU A 40 -1.72 14.47 7.29
N ARG A 41 -0.80 13.58 6.94
CA ARG A 41 0.13 13.74 5.79
C ARG A 41 0.33 12.39 5.10
N PRO A 42 -0.74 11.84 4.50
CA PRO A 42 -0.69 10.51 3.93
C PRO A 42 0.16 10.48 2.65
N ASP A 43 0.24 9.33 1.95
CA ASP A 43 0.93 9.28 0.66
C ASP A 43 0.34 10.35 -0.30
N PRO A 44 1.17 11.26 -0.86
CA PRO A 44 0.71 12.26 -1.82
C PRO A 44 -0.08 11.69 -3.00
N ASN A 45 0.17 10.43 -3.37
CA ASN A 45 -0.53 9.76 -4.46
C ASN A 45 -2.02 9.49 -4.18
N ARG A 46 -2.52 9.66 -2.94
CA ARG A 46 -3.97 9.64 -2.66
C ARG A 46 -4.73 10.76 -3.36
N PHE A 47 -4.05 11.86 -3.64
CA PHE A 47 -4.63 13.06 -4.24
C PHE A 47 -4.31 13.20 -5.73
N VAL A 48 -3.68 12.18 -6.33
CA VAL A 48 -3.36 12.16 -7.76
C VAL A 48 -4.47 11.46 -8.52
N GLY A 49 -5.00 12.11 -9.55
CA GLY A 49 -6.06 11.57 -10.40
C GLY A 49 -7.46 12.04 -9.99
N ALA A 50 -8.48 11.24 -10.30
CA ALA A 50 -9.85 11.56 -9.95
C ALA A 50 -10.10 11.30 -8.45
N ASP A 51 -10.73 12.25 -7.77
CA ASP A 51 -11.17 12.05 -6.39
C ASP A 51 -12.36 11.09 -6.35
N VAL A 52 -12.08 9.83 -6.02
CA VAL A 52 -13.07 8.76 -5.90
C VAL A 52 -13.46 8.48 -4.44
N LEU A 53 -12.77 9.09 -3.48
CA LEU A 53 -12.95 8.84 -2.04
C LEU A 53 -13.46 10.08 -1.27
N GLY A 54 -13.50 11.26 -1.90
CA GLY A 54 -13.91 12.51 -1.27
C GLY A 54 -12.89 13.05 -0.27
N GLU A 55 -11.60 12.73 -0.44
CA GLU A 55 -10.56 13.07 0.52
C GLU A 55 -10.08 14.51 0.35
N LYS A 56 -10.07 15.27 1.45
CA LYS A 56 -9.48 16.62 1.46
C LYS A 56 -7.95 16.49 1.60
N GLY A 57 -7.22 17.00 0.61
CA GLY A 57 -5.76 17.13 0.63
C GLY A 57 -5.26 18.32 1.44
#